data_AF-A0A8T0GM75-F1
#
_entry.id   AF-A0A8T0GM75-F1
#
_cell.length_a   1.000
_cell.length_b   1.000
_cell.length_c   1.000
_cell.angle_alpha   90.00
_cell.angle_beta   90.00
_cell.angle_gamma   90.00
#
_symmetry.space_group_name_H-M   'P 1'
#
loop_
_entity.id
_entity.type
_entity.pdbx_description
1 polymer ?
#
loop_
_entity_poly.entity_id
_entity_poly.type
_entity_poly.pdbx_seq_one_letter_code
_entity_poly.pdbx_strand_id
1 'polypeptide(L)'
;MTSKNWFMYGGIGAWIKLIPNNSAGTVTTFYLSSTGPKHCEFDFEFLGNVSGQPYVLHSNIFVDGIGGREQQIFLWFDPTTDYHYYNFQWNKDLLVFYVDNTPIRMFRNLEGIAPGFLYPKACPMALYLSVWDGSKWATQNGRVKIDWTAVPFVASYKNFRLNGCLANQGDKPAIAACQNTKWAAPGPRSQTIGGTRTRKLREIKNNYVRYNYCDDLKRWNYTIPGECNYNVL
;
A
#
# COMPACT_ATOMS: atom_id res chain seq x y z
N MET A 1 -2.17 14.19 8.43
CA MET A 1 -3.32 13.82 9.30
C MET A 1 -3.16 12.38 9.75
N THR A 2 -3.71 12.01 10.92
CA THR A 2 -3.70 10.63 11.41
C THR A 2 -5.07 10.24 11.99
N SER A 3 -5.44 8.96 11.93
CA SER A 3 -6.65 8.46 12.59
C SER A 3 -6.47 8.44 14.11
N LYS A 4 -7.55 8.70 14.83
CA LYS A 4 -7.57 8.55 16.31
C LYS A 4 -7.44 7.08 16.74
N ASN A 5 -7.98 6.19 15.91
CA ASN A 5 -8.04 4.77 16.19
C ASN A 5 -6.88 4.03 15.52
N TRP A 6 -6.50 2.92 16.16
CA TRP A 6 -5.57 1.93 15.68
C TRP A 6 -6.34 0.67 15.28
N PHE A 7 -5.93 0.06 14.18
CA PHE A 7 -6.63 -1.06 13.57
C PHE A 7 -5.73 -2.28 13.51
N MET A 8 -6.28 -3.43 13.89
CA MET A 8 -5.71 -4.75 13.70
C MET A 8 -6.63 -5.51 12.74
N TYR A 9 -6.19 -5.76 11.51
CA TYR A 9 -7.03 -6.25 10.43
C TYR A 9 -8.21 -5.34 10.06
N GLY A 10 -8.79 -5.56 8.88
CA GLY A 10 -9.93 -4.83 8.37
C GLY A 10 -9.76 -4.31 6.94
N GLY A 11 -10.77 -3.55 6.52
CA GLY A 11 -10.79 -2.77 5.29
C GLY A 11 -10.64 -1.29 5.60
N ILE A 12 -9.50 -0.70 5.23
CA ILE A 12 -9.19 0.71 5.47
C ILE A 12 -9.00 1.42 4.13
N GLY A 13 -9.86 2.38 3.82
CA GLY A 13 -9.82 3.08 2.53
C GLY A 13 -10.43 4.47 2.53
N ALA A 14 -10.19 5.21 1.45
CA ALA A 14 -10.76 6.52 1.20
C ALA A 14 -10.87 6.80 -0.31
N TRP A 15 -11.74 7.75 -0.66
CA TRP A 15 -11.78 8.31 -2.01
C TRP A 15 -10.75 9.42 -2.10
N ILE A 16 -9.82 9.31 -3.04
CA ILE A 16 -8.71 10.25 -3.20
C ILE A 16 -8.75 10.80 -4.62
N LYS A 17 -8.57 12.12 -4.74
CA LYS A 17 -8.33 12.81 -6.01
C LYS A 17 -7.00 13.56 -5.90
N LEU A 18 -6.11 13.33 -6.85
CA LEU A 18 -4.72 13.80 -6.81
C LEU A 18 -4.57 15.23 -7.35
N ILE A 19 -3.35 15.76 -7.20
CA ILE A 19 -2.99 17.13 -7.58
C ILE A 19 -3.01 17.23 -9.13
N PRO A 20 -3.83 18.12 -9.71
CA PRO A 20 -3.86 18.30 -11.16
C PRO A 20 -2.64 19.06 -11.68
N ASN A 21 -2.48 19.10 -13.01
CA ASN A 21 -1.42 19.85 -13.69
C ASN A 21 -0.01 19.41 -13.26
N ASN A 22 0.90 20.38 -13.07
CA ASN A 22 2.28 20.09 -12.69
C ASN A 22 2.33 19.73 -11.21
N SER A 23 2.53 18.45 -10.93
CA SER A 23 2.67 17.88 -9.59
C SER A 23 4.06 17.27 -9.38
N ALA A 24 5.02 17.53 -10.27
CA ALA A 24 6.37 17.00 -10.17
C ALA A 24 6.98 17.31 -8.80
N GLY A 25 7.77 16.38 -8.26
CA GLY A 25 8.38 16.44 -6.95
C GLY A 25 7.41 16.18 -5.78
N THR A 26 6.09 16.23 -5.96
CA THR A 26 5.14 15.98 -4.87
C THR A 26 4.96 14.47 -4.61
N VAL A 27 4.75 14.13 -3.34
CA VAL A 27 4.28 12.81 -2.91
C VAL A 27 3.02 12.99 -2.08
N THR A 28 1.90 12.47 -2.58
CA THR A 28 0.65 12.36 -1.82
C THR A 28 0.58 10.97 -1.20
N THR A 29 0.25 10.83 0.08
CA THR A 29 0.27 9.53 0.76
C THR A 29 -1.08 9.14 1.36
N PHE A 30 -1.33 7.84 1.39
CA PHE A 30 -2.37 7.17 2.18
C PHE A 30 -1.76 5.86 2.68
N TYR A 31 -1.45 5.78 3.97
CA TYR A 31 -0.70 4.64 4.49
C TYR A 31 -1.13 4.25 5.89
N LEU A 32 -1.03 2.95 6.20
CA LEU A 32 -1.18 2.45 7.56
C LEU A 32 0.22 2.29 8.13
N SER A 33 0.46 2.75 9.36
CA SER A 33 1.76 2.53 10.03
C SER A 33 1.59 2.32 11.53
N SER A 34 2.48 1.51 12.11
CA SER A 34 2.68 1.42 13.56
C SER A 34 3.94 2.18 13.96
N THR A 35 4.22 2.32 15.25
CA THR A 35 5.35 3.15 15.71
C THR A 35 6.54 2.30 16.14
N GLY A 36 7.74 2.89 16.07
CA GLY A 36 8.98 2.29 16.56
C GLY A 36 9.83 1.59 15.49
N PRO A 37 11.00 1.07 15.86
CA PRO A 37 11.95 0.50 14.90
C PRO A 37 11.45 -0.78 14.25
N LYS A 38 10.52 -1.48 14.90
CA LYS A 38 9.90 -2.74 14.47
C LYS A 38 8.49 -2.54 13.92
N HIS A 39 8.24 -1.36 13.33
CA HIS A 39 6.91 -1.02 12.83
C HIS A 39 6.47 -1.92 11.68
N CYS A 40 5.18 -1.90 11.39
CA CYS A 40 4.61 -2.41 10.16
C CYS A 40 3.98 -1.24 9.42
N GLU A 41 4.03 -1.28 8.10
CA GLU A 41 3.55 -0.18 7.27
C GLU A 41 3.07 -0.68 5.91
N PHE A 42 1.96 -0.13 5.43
CA PHE A 42 1.40 -0.37 4.10
C PHE A 42 1.20 0.95 3.38
N ASP A 43 1.84 1.11 2.23
CA ASP A 43 1.91 2.42 1.58
C ASP A 43 1.11 2.48 0.28
N PHE A 44 0.31 3.53 0.15
CA PHE A 44 0.08 4.16 -1.13
C PHE A 44 0.78 5.52 -1.15
N GLU A 45 1.72 5.65 -2.07
CA GLU A 45 2.44 6.89 -2.36
C GLU A 45 2.19 7.24 -3.84
N PHE A 46 1.53 8.36 -4.07
CA PHE A 46 1.26 8.87 -5.41
C PHE A 46 2.35 9.87 -5.78
N LEU A 47 3.21 9.45 -6.71
CA LEU A 47 4.34 10.24 -7.18
C LEU A 47 3.86 11.15 -8.30
N GLY A 48 3.86 12.46 -8.05
CA GLY A 48 3.45 13.45 -9.02
C GLY A 48 4.41 13.55 -10.21
N ASN A 49 3.95 14.23 -11.25
CA ASN A 49 4.67 14.34 -12.51
C ASN A 49 4.43 15.70 -13.17
N VAL A 50 5.20 16.00 -14.21
CA VAL A 50 4.96 17.19 -15.02
C VAL A 50 3.62 17.08 -15.76
N SER A 51 3.00 18.21 -16.08
CA SER A 51 1.71 18.25 -16.77
C SER A 51 1.69 17.35 -18.01
N GLY A 52 0.63 16.55 -18.16
CA GLY A 52 0.45 15.63 -19.28
C GLY A 52 1.21 14.31 -19.17
N GLN A 53 2.01 14.10 -18.13
CA GLN A 53 2.68 12.82 -17.85
C GLN A 53 1.95 12.05 -16.76
N PRO A 54 1.94 10.70 -16.81
CA PRO A 54 1.16 9.90 -15.89
C PRO A 54 1.72 9.95 -14.46
N TYR A 55 0.81 9.90 -13.49
CA TYR A 55 1.13 9.60 -12.10
C TYR A 55 1.67 8.17 -11.96
N VAL A 56 2.56 7.97 -10.99
CA VAL A 56 2.96 6.64 -10.54
C VAL A 56 2.34 6.36 -9.19
N LEU A 57 1.62 5.24 -9.06
CA LEU A 57 1.23 4.71 -7.76
C LEU A 57 2.32 3.77 -7.27
N HIS A 58 3.03 4.21 -6.24
CA HIS A 58 4.04 3.46 -5.51
C HIS A 58 3.41 2.80 -4.28
N SER A 59 3.73 1.53 -4.07
CA SER A 59 3.32 0.78 -2.88
C SER A 59 4.50 0.11 -2.23
N ASN A 60 4.50 0.06 -0.90
CA ASN A 60 5.52 -0.62 -0.10
C ASN A 60 4.87 -1.36 1.07
N ILE A 61 5.62 -2.30 1.64
CA ILE A 61 5.19 -3.11 2.79
C ILE A 61 6.36 -3.28 3.74
N PHE A 62 6.21 -2.78 4.97
CA PHE A 62 7.14 -3.01 6.08
C PHE A 62 6.55 -4.00 7.08
N VAL A 63 7.40 -4.90 7.57
CA VAL A 63 7.08 -5.81 8.67
C VAL A 63 8.31 -5.93 9.56
N ASP A 64 8.15 -5.73 10.87
CA ASP A 64 9.27 -5.67 11.84
C ASP A 64 10.34 -4.64 11.45
N GLY A 65 9.92 -3.52 10.86
CA GLY A 65 10.80 -2.45 10.35
C GLY A 65 11.49 -2.77 9.02
N ILE A 66 11.30 -3.96 8.46
CA ILE A 66 11.93 -4.38 7.22
C ILE A 66 10.98 -4.09 6.07
N GLY A 67 11.30 -3.09 5.27
CA GLY A 67 10.57 -2.74 4.03
C GLY A 67 11.27 -3.28 2.80
N GLY A 68 11.42 -2.41 1.81
CA GLY A 68 12.13 -2.72 0.57
C GLY A 68 11.33 -3.57 -0.40
N ARG A 69 10.01 -3.46 -0.34
CA ARG A 69 9.06 -4.22 -1.14
C ARG A 69 8.33 -3.29 -2.10
N GLU A 70 9.04 -2.41 -2.78
CA GLU A 70 8.44 -1.39 -3.63
C GLU A 70 7.82 -2.03 -4.89
N GLN A 71 6.61 -1.62 -5.22
CA GLN A 71 6.00 -1.85 -6.53
C GLN A 71 5.45 -0.53 -7.06
N GLN A 72 5.68 -0.26 -8.34
CA GLN A 72 5.17 0.92 -9.02
C GLN A 72 4.25 0.50 -10.16
N ILE A 73 3.09 1.11 -10.25
CA ILE A 73 2.19 0.98 -11.38
C ILE A 73 1.84 2.34 -11.98
N PHE A 74 1.55 2.37 -13.27
CA PHE A 74 0.70 3.41 -13.83
C PHE A 74 -0.77 3.08 -13.57
N LEU A 75 -1.61 4.10 -13.42
CA LEU A 75 -3.06 3.92 -13.31
C LEU A 75 -3.69 3.87 -14.71
N TRP A 76 -4.78 3.13 -14.85
CA TRP A 76 -5.55 3.00 -16.10
C TRP A 76 -6.56 4.15 -16.30
N PHE A 77 -6.40 5.25 -15.57
CA PHE A 77 -7.23 6.45 -15.58
C PHE A 77 -6.39 7.65 -15.10
N ASP A 78 -6.89 8.87 -15.32
CA ASP A 78 -6.30 10.08 -14.77
C ASP A 78 -6.80 10.32 -13.32
N PRO A 79 -5.97 10.10 -12.29
CA PRO A 79 -6.37 10.21 -10.89
C PRO A 79 -6.58 11.65 -10.40
N THR A 80 -6.36 12.65 -11.26
CA THR A 80 -6.54 14.07 -10.94
C THR A 80 -7.94 14.58 -11.30
N THR A 81 -8.66 13.83 -12.16
CA THR A 81 -9.94 14.26 -12.74
C THR A 81 -11.14 13.91 -11.87
N ASP A 82 -11.13 12.74 -11.21
CA ASP A 82 -12.17 12.32 -10.29
C ASP A 82 -11.60 11.54 -9.09
N TYR A 83 -12.44 11.30 -8.10
CA TYR A 83 -12.11 10.53 -6.92
C TYR A 83 -12.17 9.03 -7.21
N HIS A 84 -11.07 8.33 -6.93
CA HIS A 84 -11.00 6.87 -6.95
C HIS A 84 -10.86 6.31 -5.53
N TYR A 85 -11.36 5.11 -5.30
CA TYR A 85 -11.35 4.49 -3.98
C TYR A 85 -10.07 3.66 -3.78
N TYR A 86 -9.19 4.10 -2.90
CA TYR A 86 -7.97 3.37 -2.56
C TYR A 86 -8.16 2.69 -1.21
N ASN A 87 -7.90 1.39 -1.13
CA ASN A 87 -8.09 0.67 0.13
C ASN A 87 -7.15 -0.52 0.32
N PHE A 88 -6.84 -0.77 1.58
CA PHE A 88 -6.21 -2.00 2.05
C PHE A 88 -7.29 -2.94 2.59
N GLN A 89 -7.23 -4.20 2.20
CA GLN A 89 -7.95 -5.30 2.84
C GLN A 89 -6.92 -6.20 3.49
N TRP A 90 -6.92 -6.24 4.82
CA TRP A 90 -5.90 -6.93 5.60
C TRP A 90 -6.57 -7.86 6.61
N ASN A 91 -6.23 -9.14 6.56
CA ASN A 91 -6.65 -10.14 7.53
C ASN A 91 -5.42 -10.93 8.02
N LYS A 92 -5.60 -12.01 8.79
CA LYS A 92 -4.46 -12.75 9.35
C LYS A 92 -3.64 -13.54 8.32
N ASP A 93 -4.21 -13.78 7.15
CA ASP A 93 -3.67 -14.65 6.10
C ASP A 93 -3.31 -13.87 4.81
N LEU A 94 -3.90 -12.69 4.59
CA LEU A 94 -3.84 -11.98 3.32
C LEU A 94 -3.96 -10.46 3.49
N LEU A 95 -3.04 -9.74 2.85
CA LEU A 95 -3.13 -8.32 2.59
C LEU A 95 -3.31 -8.08 1.10
N VAL A 96 -4.26 -7.23 0.73
CA VAL A 96 -4.53 -6.85 -0.66
C VAL A 96 -4.71 -5.35 -0.76
N PHE A 97 -4.04 -4.77 -1.75
CA PHE A 97 -4.14 -3.37 -2.12
C PHE A 97 -5.13 -3.27 -3.28
N TYR A 98 -6.09 -2.36 -3.16
CA TYR A 98 -7.13 -2.16 -4.14
C TYR A 98 -7.17 -0.71 -4.61
N VAL A 99 -7.40 -0.57 -5.92
CA VAL A 99 -7.85 0.66 -6.56
C VAL A 99 -9.25 0.38 -7.11
N ASP A 100 -10.23 1.13 -6.62
CA ASP A 100 -11.65 0.84 -6.74
C ASP A 100 -11.96 -0.61 -6.29
N ASN A 101 -12.40 -1.45 -7.23
CA ASN A 101 -12.68 -2.87 -7.01
C ASN A 101 -11.61 -3.79 -7.65
N THR A 102 -10.49 -3.22 -8.08
CA THR A 102 -9.42 -3.92 -8.80
C THR A 102 -8.24 -4.16 -7.86
N PRO A 103 -7.88 -5.43 -7.58
CA PRO A 103 -6.67 -5.72 -6.81
C PRO A 103 -5.45 -5.35 -7.65
N ILE A 104 -4.52 -4.61 -7.05
CA ILE A 104 -3.26 -4.23 -7.72
C ILE A 104 -2.04 -4.92 -7.12
N ARG A 105 -2.15 -5.40 -5.88
CA ARG A 105 -1.07 -6.10 -5.18
C ARG A 105 -1.63 -6.99 -4.09
N MET A 106 -0.95 -8.11 -3.86
CA MET A 106 -1.28 -9.10 -2.83
C MET A 106 -0.01 -9.45 -2.06
N PHE A 107 -0.15 -9.66 -0.75
CA PHE A 107 0.91 -10.10 0.15
C PHE A 107 0.34 -11.16 1.09
N ARG A 108 0.69 -12.42 0.83
CA ARG A 108 0.18 -13.58 1.58
C ARG A 108 0.97 -13.76 2.87
N ASN A 109 0.31 -14.26 3.91
CA ASN A 109 1.01 -14.77 5.08
C ASN A 109 1.70 -16.10 4.72
N LEU A 110 3.03 -16.10 4.75
CA LEU A 110 3.88 -17.25 4.46
C LEU A 110 4.68 -17.70 5.68
N GLU A 111 4.31 -17.25 6.88
CA GLU A 111 4.90 -17.74 8.12
C GLU A 111 4.77 -19.28 8.19
N GLY A 112 5.87 -19.97 8.44
CA GLY A 112 5.92 -21.44 8.43
C GLY A 112 6.02 -22.08 7.05
N ILE A 113 5.94 -21.30 5.96
CA ILE A 113 6.14 -21.76 4.57
C ILE A 113 7.47 -21.24 4.03
N ALA A 114 7.72 -19.94 4.15
CA ALA A 114 8.96 -19.29 3.74
C ALA A 114 9.84 -19.03 4.98
N PRO A 115 11.06 -19.58 5.06
CA PRO A 115 11.96 -19.36 6.20
C PRO A 115 12.20 -17.88 6.47
N GLY A 116 12.04 -17.46 7.73
CA GLY A 116 12.27 -16.07 8.15
C GLY A 116 11.23 -15.06 7.66
N PHE A 117 10.19 -15.49 6.93
CA PHE A 117 9.11 -14.60 6.52
C PHE A 117 8.29 -14.16 7.73
N LEU A 118 8.02 -12.85 7.80
CA LEU A 118 7.17 -12.25 8.83
C LEU A 118 5.94 -11.63 8.19
N TYR A 119 4.82 -11.77 8.88
CA TYR A 119 3.55 -11.16 8.50
C TYR A 119 3.07 -10.22 9.62
N PRO A 120 2.44 -9.08 9.31
CA PRO A 120 1.88 -8.20 10.32
C PRO A 120 0.63 -8.86 10.92
N LYS A 121 0.81 -9.76 11.89
CA LYS A 121 -0.30 -10.44 12.60
C LYS A 121 -0.48 -10.01 14.05
N ALA A 122 0.37 -9.13 14.55
CA ALA A 122 0.29 -8.57 15.90
C ALA A 122 0.73 -7.10 15.92
N CYS A 123 0.37 -6.36 14.87
CA CYS A 123 0.93 -5.05 14.58
C CYS A 123 -0.19 -4.05 14.28
N PRO A 124 -0.92 -3.55 15.29
CA PRO A 124 -1.95 -2.56 15.05
C PRO A 124 -1.35 -1.30 14.42
N MET A 125 -2.06 -0.73 13.45
CA MET A 125 -1.62 0.44 12.70
C MET A 125 -2.68 1.53 12.71
N ALA A 126 -2.25 2.79 12.76
CA ALA A 126 -3.10 3.93 12.50
C ALA A 126 -3.01 4.33 11.02
N LEU A 127 -4.04 4.99 10.50
CA LEU A 127 -4.03 5.60 9.17
C LEU A 127 -3.33 6.94 9.22
N TYR A 128 -2.47 7.21 8.24
CA TYR A 128 -1.76 8.46 8.04
C TYR A 128 -1.95 8.97 6.62
N LEU A 129 -2.03 10.29 6.49
CA LEU A 129 -2.20 11.02 5.23
C LEU A 129 -1.22 12.19 5.21
N SER A 130 -0.53 12.41 4.11
CA SER A 130 0.36 13.55 3.94
C SER A 130 0.47 13.98 2.47
N VAL A 131 0.91 15.22 2.25
CA VAL A 131 1.41 15.70 0.96
C VAL A 131 2.74 16.39 1.28
N TRP A 132 3.82 16.00 0.61
CA TRP A 132 5.16 16.50 0.92
C TRP A 132 6.07 16.57 -0.32
N ASP A 133 7.18 17.29 -0.19
CA ASP A 133 8.20 17.43 -1.23
C ASP A 133 9.15 16.23 -1.26
N GLY A 134 8.91 15.32 -2.20
CA GLY A 134 9.74 14.16 -2.51
C GLY A 134 10.74 14.41 -3.64
N SER A 135 11.14 15.65 -3.94
CA SER A 135 12.04 16.03 -5.05
C SER A 135 13.34 15.24 -5.16
N LYS A 136 13.80 14.58 -4.08
CA LYS A 136 14.97 13.71 -4.12
C LYS A 136 14.76 12.43 -4.92
N TRP A 137 13.54 11.96 -5.11
CA TRP A 137 13.27 10.65 -5.73
C TRP A 137 11.94 10.53 -6.48
N ALA A 138 10.90 11.30 -6.11
CA ALA A 138 9.52 11.07 -6.54
C ALA A 138 9.33 11.07 -8.06
N THR A 139 9.73 12.15 -8.73
CA THR A 139 9.50 12.29 -10.18
C THR A 139 10.75 11.93 -10.96
N GLN A 140 10.64 10.85 -11.74
CA GLN A 140 11.72 10.36 -12.60
C GLN A 140 13.03 10.13 -11.82
N ASN A 141 12.91 9.41 -10.70
CA ASN A 141 14.02 9.12 -9.79
C ASN A 141 14.70 10.39 -9.26
N GLY A 142 13.91 11.44 -9.03
CA GLY A 142 14.37 12.74 -8.52
C GLY A 142 14.99 13.65 -9.57
N ARG A 143 15.01 13.27 -10.85
CA ARG A 143 15.53 14.13 -11.94
C ARG A 143 14.73 15.42 -12.07
N VAL A 144 13.41 15.35 -11.91
CA VAL A 144 12.52 16.51 -11.98
C VAL A 144 12.13 16.91 -10.56
N LYS A 145 12.36 18.17 -10.22
CA LYS A 145 12.10 18.75 -8.90
C LYS A 145 10.73 19.42 -8.87
N ILE A 146 10.24 19.65 -7.66
CA ILE A 146 9.04 20.45 -7.43
C ILE A 146 9.24 21.88 -7.95
N ASP A 147 8.25 22.37 -8.67
CA ASP A 147 8.18 23.76 -9.12
C ASP A 147 7.29 24.56 -8.17
N TRP A 148 7.90 25.23 -7.21
CA TRP A 148 7.18 26.00 -6.20
C TRP A 148 6.36 27.17 -6.77
N THR A 149 6.51 27.53 -8.06
CA THR A 149 5.63 28.53 -8.69
C THR A 149 4.24 27.97 -9.01
N ALA A 150 4.07 26.65 -9.02
CA ALA A 150 2.80 25.96 -9.28
C ALA A 150 1.93 25.73 -8.04
N VAL A 151 2.28 26.31 -6.89
CA VAL A 151 1.50 26.21 -5.64
C VAL A 151 0.12 26.88 -5.77
N PRO A 152 -0.90 26.40 -5.04
CA PRO A 152 -0.86 25.30 -4.07
C PRO A 152 -1.01 23.91 -4.70
N PHE A 153 -0.28 22.93 -4.15
CA PHE A 153 -0.45 21.52 -4.48
C PHE A 153 -1.53 20.89 -3.58
N VAL A 154 -2.70 20.62 -4.14
CA VAL A 154 -3.86 20.14 -3.37
C VAL A 154 -4.27 18.73 -3.77
N ALA A 155 -4.15 17.79 -2.83
CA ALA A 155 -4.79 16.48 -2.91
C ALA A 155 -6.06 16.47 -2.03
N SER A 156 -7.11 15.82 -2.50
CA SER A 156 -8.41 15.79 -1.82
C SER A 156 -8.76 14.37 -1.37
N TYR A 157 -9.22 14.23 -0.13
CA TYR A 157 -9.63 12.97 0.47
C TYR A 157 -11.08 13.08 0.94
N LYS A 158 -11.93 12.08 0.68
CA LYS A 158 -13.31 12.03 1.17
C LYS A 158 -13.78 10.61 1.46
N ASN A 159 -14.93 10.49 2.12
CA ASN A 159 -15.67 9.23 2.30
C ASN A 159 -14.82 8.09 2.90
N PHE A 160 -14.09 8.37 3.98
CA PHE A 160 -13.28 7.37 4.66
C PHE A 160 -14.11 6.16 5.10
N ARG A 161 -13.61 4.96 4.80
CA ARG A 161 -14.15 3.67 5.25
C ARG A 161 -13.10 3.00 6.11
N LEU A 162 -13.23 3.14 7.43
CA LEU A 162 -12.28 2.65 8.42
C LEU A 162 -12.91 1.49 9.20
N ASN A 163 -13.00 0.33 8.57
CA ASN A 163 -13.70 -0.84 9.10
C ASN A 163 -12.69 -1.89 9.53
N GLY A 164 -12.36 -1.97 10.82
CA GLY A 164 -11.38 -2.93 11.33
C GLY A 164 -11.57 -3.25 12.81
N CYS A 165 -10.77 -4.17 13.34
CA CYS A 165 -10.75 -4.43 14.77
C CYS A 165 -9.92 -3.36 15.48
N LEU A 166 -10.46 -2.75 16.53
CA LEU A 166 -9.74 -1.72 17.28
C LEU A 166 -8.77 -2.38 18.27
N ALA A 167 -7.49 -2.04 18.17
CA ALA A 167 -6.47 -2.46 19.13
C ALA A 167 -5.34 -1.43 19.14
N ASN A 168 -4.95 -0.96 20.32
CA ASN A 168 -3.82 -0.05 20.44
C ASN A 168 -2.50 -0.82 20.40
N GLN A 169 -1.43 -0.14 20.00
CA GLN A 169 -0.09 -0.71 20.07
C GLN A 169 0.28 -1.07 21.52
N GLY A 170 0.74 -2.29 21.75
CA GLY A 170 1.08 -2.80 23.09
C GLY A 170 -0.07 -3.39 23.90
N ASP A 171 -1.33 -3.20 23.48
CA ASP A 171 -2.51 -3.79 24.12
C ASP A 171 -2.65 -5.27 23.71
N LYS A 172 -1.90 -6.13 24.39
CA LYS A 172 -1.88 -7.59 24.11
C LYS A 172 -3.28 -8.20 24.19
N PRO A 173 -4.14 -7.91 25.18
CA PRO A 173 -5.51 -8.40 25.21
C PRO A 173 -6.33 -8.01 23.98
N ALA A 174 -6.31 -6.73 23.56
CA ALA A 174 -7.06 -6.30 22.38
C ALA A 174 -6.54 -6.94 21.09
N ILE A 175 -5.22 -7.04 20.93
CA ILE A 175 -4.59 -7.70 19.78
C ILE A 175 -5.01 -9.17 19.72
N ALA A 176 -5.00 -9.88 20.85
CA ALA A 176 -5.42 -11.27 20.94
C ALA A 176 -6.92 -11.44 20.65
N ALA A 177 -7.76 -10.52 21.13
CA ALA A 177 -9.19 -10.52 20.82
C ALA A 177 -9.43 -10.36 19.32
N CYS A 178 -8.68 -9.48 18.65
CA CYS A 178 -8.81 -9.24 17.21
C CYS A 178 -8.54 -10.49 16.35
N GLN A 179 -7.72 -11.44 16.81
CA GLN A 179 -7.44 -12.71 16.12
C GLN A 179 -8.68 -13.58 15.89
N ASN A 180 -9.70 -13.42 16.74
CA ASN A 180 -10.92 -14.23 16.72
C ASN A 180 -12.14 -13.46 16.15
N THR A 181 -11.90 -12.32 15.50
CA THR A 181 -12.97 -11.50 14.91
C THR A 181 -13.20 -11.83 13.45
N LYS A 182 -14.34 -11.36 12.90
CA LYS A 182 -14.61 -11.43 11.47
C LYS A 182 -13.55 -10.73 10.60
N TRP A 183 -12.79 -9.78 11.16
CA TRP A 183 -11.74 -9.05 10.45
C TRP A 183 -10.47 -9.87 10.26
N ALA A 184 -10.12 -10.71 11.24
CA ALA A 184 -9.07 -11.70 11.07
C ALA A 184 -9.43 -12.74 10.00
N ALA A 185 -10.73 -12.92 9.74
CA ALA A 185 -11.29 -13.74 8.67
C ALA A 185 -10.60 -15.11 8.56
N PRO A 186 -10.67 -15.98 9.58
CA PRO A 186 -9.94 -17.23 9.55
C PRO A 186 -10.45 -18.19 8.46
N GLY A 187 -9.53 -18.89 7.80
CA GLY A 187 -9.84 -20.07 6.98
C GLY A 187 -9.50 -19.93 5.48
N PRO A 188 -9.59 -21.04 4.71
CA PRO A 188 -9.03 -21.12 3.35
C PRO A 188 -9.58 -20.08 2.37
N ARG A 189 -10.86 -19.69 2.52
CA ARG A 189 -11.52 -18.71 1.64
C ARG A 189 -10.95 -17.30 1.81
N SER A 190 -10.36 -16.98 2.95
CA SER A 190 -9.81 -15.66 3.26
C SER A 190 -8.37 -15.48 2.78
N GLN A 191 -7.73 -16.57 2.33
CA GLN A 191 -6.39 -16.59 1.77
C GLN A 191 -6.38 -16.32 0.26
N THR A 192 -7.55 -16.07 -0.34
CA THR A 192 -7.72 -15.86 -1.77
C THR A 192 -8.69 -14.71 -2.06
N ILE A 193 -8.51 -14.07 -3.20
CA ILE A 193 -9.40 -13.04 -3.73
C ILE A 193 -10.43 -13.60 -4.73
N GLY A 194 -10.39 -14.91 -5.01
CA GLY A 194 -11.24 -15.59 -5.99
C GLY A 194 -10.80 -15.39 -7.44
N GLY A 195 -11.13 -16.34 -8.31
CA GLY A 195 -10.57 -16.43 -9.67
C GLY A 195 -10.74 -15.17 -10.53
N THR A 196 -11.90 -14.49 -10.44
CA THR A 196 -12.13 -13.26 -11.21
C THR A 196 -11.18 -12.13 -10.80
N ARG A 197 -10.97 -11.92 -9.48
CA ARG A 197 -10.05 -10.88 -9.00
C ARG A 197 -8.60 -11.29 -9.24
N THR A 198 -8.26 -12.58 -9.14
CA THR A 198 -6.93 -13.09 -9.50
C THR A 198 -6.60 -12.81 -10.97
N ARG A 199 -7.56 -12.98 -11.90
CA ARG A 199 -7.36 -12.60 -13.31
C ARG A 199 -7.10 -11.11 -13.48
N LYS A 200 -7.88 -10.25 -12.84
CA LYS A 200 -7.65 -8.80 -12.85
C LYS A 200 -6.27 -8.42 -12.31
N LEU A 201 -5.85 -9.02 -11.20
CA LEU A 201 -4.51 -8.78 -10.65
C LEU A 201 -3.41 -9.18 -11.66
N ARG A 202 -3.61 -10.27 -12.41
CA ARG A 202 -2.71 -10.67 -13.51
C ARG A 202 -2.66 -9.63 -14.63
N GLU A 203 -3.81 -9.12 -15.04
CA GLU A 203 -3.90 -8.05 -16.04
C GLU A 203 -3.17 -6.78 -15.57
N ILE A 204 -3.33 -6.41 -14.30
CA ILE A 204 -2.58 -5.29 -13.70
C ILE A 204 -1.07 -5.53 -13.77
N LYS A 205 -0.63 -6.71 -13.34
CA LYS A 205 0.79 -7.08 -13.36
C LYS A 205 1.41 -7.05 -14.76
N ASN A 206 0.67 -7.51 -15.76
CA ASN A 206 1.18 -7.62 -17.12
C ASN A 206 1.22 -6.27 -17.88
N ASN A 207 0.30 -5.35 -17.56
CA ASN A 207 0.09 -4.16 -18.39
C ASN A 207 0.47 -2.84 -17.71
N TYR A 208 0.49 -2.80 -16.37
CA TYR A 208 0.60 -1.54 -15.64
C TYR A 208 1.79 -1.46 -14.69
N VAL A 209 2.42 -2.59 -14.33
CA VAL A 209 3.61 -2.60 -13.47
C VAL A 209 4.81 -2.02 -14.23
N ARG A 210 5.42 -1.00 -13.63
CA ARG A 210 6.64 -0.35 -14.10
C ARG A 210 7.88 -0.79 -13.32
N TYR A 211 7.70 -1.05 -12.02
CA TYR A 211 8.76 -1.54 -11.14
C TYR A 211 8.18 -2.56 -10.18
N ASN A 212 8.93 -3.63 -9.93
CA ASN A 212 8.60 -4.64 -8.95
C ASN A 212 9.89 -5.11 -8.29
N TYR A 213 9.97 -4.95 -6.96
CA TYR A 213 11.16 -5.34 -6.20
C TYR A 213 11.58 -6.79 -6.44
N CYS A 214 10.64 -7.71 -6.66
CA CYS A 214 10.95 -9.12 -6.93
C CYS A 214 11.73 -9.35 -8.22
N ASP A 215 11.60 -8.45 -9.20
CA ASP A 215 12.24 -8.56 -10.50
C ASP A 215 13.59 -7.81 -10.54
N ASP A 216 13.92 -7.06 -9.48
CA ASP A 216 15.15 -6.29 -9.34
C ASP A 216 16.31 -7.17 -8.79
N LEU A 217 16.85 -8.03 -9.65
CA LEU A 217 17.91 -8.97 -9.25
C LEU A 217 19.17 -8.28 -8.72
N LYS A 218 19.49 -7.09 -9.24
CA LYS A 218 20.68 -6.32 -8.84
C LYS A 218 20.57 -5.88 -7.39
N ARG A 219 19.40 -5.38 -6.99
CA ARG A 219 19.11 -4.98 -5.61
C ARG A 219 19.34 -6.13 -4.62
N TRP A 220 19.01 -7.35 -5.01
CA TRP A 220 19.07 -8.52 -4.14
C TRP A 220 20.36 -9.32 -4.25
N ASN A 221 21.37 -8.82 -4.97
CA ASN A 221 22.58 -9.59 -5.27
C ASN A 221 22.25 -11.01 -5.76
N TYR A 222 21.24 -11.11 -6.63
CA TYR A 222 20.71 -12.36 -7.20
C TYR A 222 20.11 -13.36 -6.17
N THR A 223 19.87 -12.95 -4.93
CA THR A 223 19.19 -13.74 -3.89
C THR A 223 17.82 -13.13 -3.57
N ILE A 224 16.83 -13.47 -4.40
CA ILE A 224 15.49 -12.87 -4.35
C ILE A 224 14.81 -13.18 -2.99
N PRO A 225 14.07 -12.22 -2.39
CA PRO A 225 13.28 -12.46 -1.19
C PRO A 225 12.37 -13.67 -1.33
N GLY A 226 12.33 -14.53 -0.31
CA GLY A 226 11.65 -15.83 -0.38
C GLY A 226 10.15 -15.73 -0.70
N GLU A 227 9.50 -14.63 -0.33
CA GLU A 227 8.09 -14.40 -0.63
C GLU A 227 7.78 -14.17 -2.11
N CYS A 228 8.77 -13.75 -2.90
CA CYS A 228 8.57 -13.40 -4.30
C CYS A 228 8.06 -14.59 -5.12
N ASN A 229 8.49 -15.81 -4.79
CA ASN A 229 8.03 -17.05 -5.42
C ASN A 229 6.55 -17.37 -5.14
N TYR A 230 5.98 -16.80 -4.08
CA TYR A 230 4.60 -17.05 -3.65
C TYR A 230 3.66 -15.89 -3.98
N ASN A 231 4.23 -14.71 -4.25
CA ASN A 231 3.48 -13.54 -4.70
C ASN A 231 3.19 -13.58 -6.20
N VAL A 232 3.50 -14.68 -6.90
CA VAL A 232 3.24 -14.92 -8.33
C VAL A 232 1.84 -15.50 -8.57
N LEU A 233 0.79 -14.82 -8.08
CA LEU A 233 -0.63 -15.17 -8.28
C LEU A 233 -1.06 -16.59 -7.83
#